data_AF-A0A1V4YY42-F1
#
_entry.id   AF-A0A1V4YY42-F1
#
_cell.length_a   1.000
_cell.length_b   1.000
_cell.length_c   1.000
_cell.angle_alpha   90.00
_cell.angle_beta   90.00
_cell.angle_gamma   90.00
#
_symmetry.space_group_name_H-M   'P 1'
#
loop_
_entity.id
_entity.type
_entity.pdbx_description
1 polymer ?
#
loop_
_entity_poly.entity_id
_entity_poly.type
_entity_poly.pdbx_seq_one_letter_code
_entity_poly.pdbx_strand_id
1 'polypeptide(L)' 'MEKVEEEFPQLFADVVEANLIDGVRISMEDGSWILIRPSGTEPYIRITLGGRTTGEAGNLMKKSKKFMGGLL' A
#
# COMPACT_ATOMS: atom_id res chain seq x y z
N MET A 1 -3.58 -10.87 -7.14
CA MET A 1 -2.79 -9.83 -6.44
C MET A 1 -1.51 -9.49 -7.19
N GLU A 2 -1.02 -10.38 -8.05
CA GLU A 2 0.12 -10.19 -8.98
C GLU A 2 0.33 -8.76 -9.47
N LYS A 3 -0.66 -8.12 -10.11
CA LYS A 3 -0.50 -6.74 -10.61
C LYS A 3 -0.19 -5.71 -9.52
N VAL A 4 -0.76 -5.86 -8.33
CA VAL A 4 -0.46 -4.99 -7.18
C VAL A 4 0.95 -5.30 -6.66
N GLU A 5 1.34 -6.57 -6.59
CA GLU A 5 2.68 -6.99 -6.15
C GLU A 5 3.78 -6.40 -7.06
N GLU A 6 3.54 -6.38 -8.37
CA GLU A 6 4.48 -5.88 -9.36
C GLU A 6 4.48 -4.34 -9.46
N GLU A 7 3.31 -3.71 -9.57
CA GLU A 7 3.20 -2.28 -9.92
C GLU A 7 3.14 -1.35 -8.71
N PHE A 8 2.58 -1.80 -7.58
CA PHE A 8 2.34 -0.91 -6.45
C PHE A 8 3.63 -0.37 -5.81
N PRO A 9 4.68 -1.19 -5.58
CA PRO A 9 5.94 -0.67 -5.05
C PRO A 9 6.58 0.40 -5.94
N GLN A 10 6.38 0.31 -7.27
CA GLN A 10 6.94 1.26 -8.24
C GLN A 10 6.34 2.67 -8.13
N LEU A 11 5.23 2.84 -7.42
CA LEU A 11 4.60 4.15 -7.17
C LEU A 11 5.40 5.01 -6.16
N PHE A 12 6.35 4.42 -5.45
CA PHE A 12 7.11 5.03 -4.37
C PHE A 12 8.61 4.91 -4.67
N ALA A 13 9.35 6.01 -4.50
CA ALA A 13 10.77 6.06 -4.85
C ALA A 13 11.71 5.64 -3.71
N ASP A 14 11.17 5.58 -2.50
CA ASP A 14 11.86 5.47 -1.21
C ASP A 14 11.55 4.13 -0.50
N VAL A 15 11.12 3.12 -1.26
CA VAL A 15 10.83 1.78 -0.73
C VAL A 15 12.14 1.10 -0.32
N VAL A 16 12.21 0.69 0.95
CA VAL A 16 13.36 -0.07 1.49
C VAL A 16 13.04 -1.56 1.63
N GLU A 17 11.76 -1.93 1.70
CA GLU A 17 11.32 -3.32 1.82
C GLU A 17 9.95 -3.50 1.16
N ALA A 18 9.80 -4.61 0.43
CA ALA A 18 8.52 -5.14 0.00
C ALA A 18 8.33 -6.56 0.57
N ASN A 19 7.26 -6.79 1.32
CA ASN A 19 6.89 -8.09 1.87
C ASN A 19 5.55 -8.53 1.28
N LEU A 20 5.55 -9.73 0.68
CA LEU A 20 4.44 -10.26 -0.11
C LEU A 20 3.71 -11.45 0.56
N ILE A 21 3.97 -11.73 1.84
CA ILE A 21 3.46 -12.93 2.54
C ILE A 21 1.95 -12.83 2.83
N ASP A 22 1.46 -11.66 3.24
CA ASP A 22 0.05 -11.40 3.59
C ASP A 22 -0.45 -10.14 2.87
N GLY A 23 -0.49 -10.24 1.53
CA GLY A 23 -0.72 -9.09 0.64
C GLY A 23 0.56 -8.31 0.39
N VAL A 24 0.43 -7.07 -0.05
CA VAL A 24 1.56 -6.22 -0.46
C VAL A 24 1.83 -5.20 0.64
N ARG A 25 2.86 -5.46 1.45
CA ARG A 25 3.40 -4.50 2.40
C ARG A 25 4.63 -3.83 1.80
N ILE A 26 4.62 -2.50 1.75
CA ILE A 26 5.81 -1.70 1.46
C ILE A 26 6.19 -0.89 2.69
N SER A 27 7.48 -0.82 2.96
CA SER A 27 8.08 0.03 4.00
C SER A 27 9.00 1.05 3.33
N MET A 28 8.91 2.31 3.74
CA MET A 28 9.72 3.41 3.22
C MET A 28 10.87 3.76 4.18
N GLU A 29 11.89 4.44 3.67
CA GLU A 29 13.08 4.87 4.44
C GLU A 29 12.72 5.74 5.65
N ASP A 30 11.68 6.56 5.53
CA ASP A 30 11.22 7.44 6.61
C ASP A 30 10.40 6.74 7.71
N GLY A 31 10.26 5.42 7.62
CA GLY A 31 9.49 4.58 8.54
C GLY A 31 7.99 4.53 8.24
N SER A 32 7.52 5.25 7.22
CA SER A 32 6.15 5.10 6.72
C SER A 32 5.97 3.74 6.02
N TRP A 33 4.72 3.29 5.93
CA TRP A 33 4.41 1.99 5.35
C TRP A 33 2.97 1.93 4.85
N ILE A 34 2.73 1.01 3.91
CA ILE A 34 1.41 0.69 3.39
C ILE A 34 1.27 -0.82 3.30
N LEU A 35 0.10 -1.34 3.64
CA LEU A 35 -0.30 -2.73 3.46
C LEU A 35 -1.62 -2.79 2.72
N ILE A 36 -1.60 -3.42 1.55
CA ILE A 36 -2.78 -3.74 0.74
C ILE A 36 -2.99 -5.24 0.74
N ARG A 37 -4.16 -5.69 1.20
CA ARG A 37 -4.48 -7.12 1.19
C ARG A 37 -5.98 -7.40 1.04
N PRO A 38 -6.38 -8.53 0.45
CA PRO A 38 -7.76 -8.97 0.50
C PRO A 38 -8.18 -9.22 1.95
N SER A 39 -9.44 -8.93 2.28
CA SER A 39 -10.03 -9.38 3.54
C SER A 39 -10.32 -10.88 3.45
N GLY A 40 -9.94 -11.63 4.50
CA GLY A 40 -10.19 -13.07 4.57
C GLY A 40 -11.62 -13.43 4.98
N THR A 41 -12.41 -12.48 5.46
CA THR A 41 -13.75 -12.72 6.03
C THR A 41 -14.85 -11.93 5.37
N GLU A 42 -14.52 -10.96 4.52
CA GLU A 42 -15.48 -10.00 3.95
C GLU A 42 -15.11 -9.69 2.49
N PRO A 43 -16.07 -9.31 1.63
CA PRO A 43 -15.83 -9.06 0.20
C PRO A 43 -15.25 -7.64 -0.04
N TYR A 44 -14.12 -7.31 0.58
CA TYR A 44 -13.41 -6.05 0.36
C TYR A 44 -11.88 -6.17 0.43
N ILE A 45 -11.19 -5.16 -0.10
CA ILE A 45 -9.74 -4.99 0.03
C ILE A 45 -9.44 -4.04 1.19
N ARG A 46 -8.51 -4.41 2.06
CA ARG A 46 -8.05 -3.58 3.17
C ARG A 46 -6.79 -2.82 2.76
N ILE A 47 -6.81 -1.52 2.97
CA ILE A 47 -5.63 -0.65 2.87
C ILE A 47 -5.38 -0.06 4.25
N THR A 48 -4.25 -0.43 4.85
CA THR A 48 -3.77 0.13 6.12
C THR A 48 -2.43 0.77 5.88
N LEU A 49 -2.15 1.88 6.57
CA LEU A 49 -0.91 2.62 6.38
C LEU A 49 -0.53 3.38 7.64
N GLY A 50 0.76 3.69 7.75
CA GLY A 50 1.31 4.57 8.77
C GLY A 50 2.20 5.63 8.12
N GLY A 51 2.12 6.85 8.61
CA GLY A 51 3.02 7.95 8.23
C GLY A 51 3.44 8.72 9.48
N ARG A 52 4.51 9.54 9.40
CA ARG A 52 5.01 10.30 10.55
C ARG A 52 4.04 11.40 10.98
N THR A 53 3.24 11.89 10.03
CA THR A 53 2.18 12.86 10.24
C THR A 53 0.87 12.43 9.58
N THR A 54 -0.25 12.99 10.04
CA THR A 54 -1.57 12.80 9.41
C THR A 54 -1.57 13.26 7.95
N GLY A 55 -0.82 14.30 7.61
CA GLY A 55 -0.69 14.81 6.25
C GLY A 55 -0.02 13.81 5.31
N GLU A 56 1.10 13.24 5.72
CA GLU A 56 1.80 12.19 4.96
C GLU A 56 0.93 10.94 4.83
N ALA A 57 0.35 10.45 5.93
CA ALA A 57 -0.57 9.33 5.91
C ALA A 57 -1.76 9.57 4.95
N GLY A 58 -2.29 10.79 4.92
CA GLY A 58 -3.32 11.20 3.96
C GLY A 58 -2.84 11.17 2.51
N ASN A 59 -1.60 11.54 2.23
CA ASN A 59 -1.01 11.45 0.89
C ASN A 59 -0.80 9.99 0.46
N LEU A 60 -0.33 9.13 1.35
CA LEU A 60 -0.22 7.68 1.11
C LEU A 60 -1.58 7.06 0.81
N MET A 61 -2.62 7.42 1.58
CA MET A 61 -3.99 6.97 1.35
C MET A 61 -4.49 7.39 -0.04
N LYS A 62 -4.29 8.65 -0.42
CA LYS A 62 -4.73 9.18 -1.72
C LYS A 62 -4.05 8.45 -2.88
N LYS A 63 -2.73 8.27 -2.83
CA LYS A 63 -1.96 7.51 -3.84
C LYS A 63 -2.46 6.07 -3.95
N SER A 64 -2.62 5.39 -2.82
CA SER A 64 -3.10 4.00 -2.76
C SER A 64 -4.50 3.84 -3.33
N LYS A 65 -5.45 4.71 -2.93
CA LYS A 65 -6.80 4.70 -3.48
C LYS A 65 -6.83 4.96 -4.97
N LYS A 66 -6.04 5.91 -5.47
CA LYS A 66 -5.96 6.22 -6.90
C LYS A 66 -5.46 5.02 -7.70
N PHE A 67 -4.42 4.35 -7.21
CA PHE A 67 -3.89 3.13 -7.83
C PHE A 67 -4.94 2.02 -7.88
N MET A 68 -5.57 1.71 -6.73
CA MET A 68 -6.60 0.66 -6.65
C MET A 68 -7.84 0.97 -7.49
N GLY A 69 -8.23 2.24 -7.58
CA GLY A 69 -9.35 2.67 -8.43
C GLY A 69 -9.08 2.59 -9.93
N GLY A 70 -7.83 2.43 -10.36
CA GLY A 70 -7.48 2.17 -11.77
C GLY A 70 -7.36 0.68 -12.10
N LEU A 71 -7.51 -0.21 -11.12
CA LEU A 71 -7.45 -1.66 -11.26
C LEU A 71 -8.83 -2.33 -11.33
N LEU A 72 -9.88 -1.62 -10.88
CA LEU A 72 -11.29 -2.02 -10.92
C LEU A 72 -11.98 -1.35 -12.11
#